data_AF-A0A7X5SCL3-F1
#
_entry.id   AF-A0A7X5SCL3-F1
#
_cell.length_a   1.000
_cell.length_b   1.000
_cell.length_c   1.000
_cell.angle_alpha   90.00
_cell.angle_beta   90.00
_cell.angle_gamma   90.00
#
_symmetry.space_group_name_H-M   'P 1'
#
loop_
_entity.id
_entity.type
_entity.pdbx_description
1 polymer ?
#
loop_
_entity_poly.entity_id
_entity_poly.type
_entity_poly.pdbx_seq_one_letter_code
_entity_poly.pdbx_strand_id
1 'polypeptide(L)'
;GYLDPFLTVSGFRVIPVVAVIDPAFVAVPQPDEVAEVFEVPLAYLMDPDNLRSVELEFRGRPRRVLEYDWPGHRIWGATAAILLNLRRRLEQVA
;
A
#
# COMPACT_ATOMS: atom_id res chain seq x y z
N GLY A 1 6.90 -12.82 6.46
CA GLY A 1 6.02 -12.95 7.65
C GLY A 1 4.67 -12.32 7.36
N TYR A 2 3.70 -12.41 8.28
CA TYR A 2 2.36 -11.82 8.10
C TYR A 2 2.23 -10.46 8.79
N LEU A 3 1.53 -9.53 8.13
CA LEU A 3 1.07 -8.28 8.73
C LEU A 3 -0.28 -8.47 9.43
N ASP A 4 -0.75 -7.41 10.11
CA ASP A 4 -2.08 -7.45 10.71
C ASP A 4 -3.16 -7.56 9.61
N PRO A 5 -4.21 -8.39 9.81
CA PRO A 5 -5.30 -8.48 8.86
C PRO A 5 -5.98 -7.13 8.62
N PHE A 6 -6.27 -6.83 7.35
CA PHE A 6 -6.97 -5.61 6.96
C PHE A 6 -8.42 -5.93 6.59
N LEU A 7 -9.39 -5.26 7.22
CA LEU A 7 -10.81 -5.39 6.88
C LEU A 7 -11.19 -4.32 5.86
N THR A 8 -11.68 -4.74 4.70
CA THR A 8 -12.14 -3.82 3.65
C THR A 8 -13.51 -3.26 3.98
N VAL A 9 -13.81 -2.08 3.43
CA VAL A 9 -15.15 -1.47 3.53
C VAL A 9 -16.25 -2.30 2.86
N SER A 10 -15.88 -3.24 1.99
CA SER A 10 -16.76 -4.17 1.31
C SER A 10 -17.02 -5.46 2.09
N GLY A 11 -16.47 -5.60 3.31
CA GLY A 11 -16.71 -6.74 4.19
C GLY A 11 -15.77 -7.93 3.99
N PHE A 12 -14.64 -7.73 3.32
CA PHE A 12 -13.63 -8.78 3.12
C PHE A 12 -12.49 -8.65 4.12
N ARG A 13 -11.86 -9.80 4.44
CA ARG A 13 -10.66 -9.87 5.27
C ARG A 13 -9.45 -10.15 4.38
N VAL A 14 -8.54 -9.19 4.31
CA VAL A 14 -7.26 -9.31 3.60
C VAL A 14 -6.19 -9.74 4.61
N ILE A 15 -5.35 -10.69 4.22
CA ILE A 15 -4.21 -11.16 5.02
C ILE A 15 -2.93 -10.79 4.26
N PRO A 16 -2.26 -9.68 4.61
CA PRO A 16 -1.07 -9.27 3.89
C PRO A 16 0.14 -10.11 4.28
N VAL A 17 0.91 -10.53 3.27
CA VAL A 17 2.13 -11.34 3.44
C VAL A 17 3.32 -10.53 2.95
N VAL A 18 4.36 -10.47 3.78
CA VAL A 18 5.65 -9.86 3.42
C VAL A 18 6.60 -10.96 2.96
N ALA A 19 7.14 -10.79 1.76
CA ALA A 19 8.11 -11.67 1.14
C ALA A 19 9.36 -10.87 0.72
N VAL A 20 10.49 -11.56 0.62
CA VAL A 20 11.69 -11.06 -0.04
C VAL A 20 11.73 -11.71 -1.42
N ILE A 21 11.98 -10.91 -2.44
CA ILE A 21 12.09 -11.36 -3.82
C ILE A 21 13.57 -11.46 -4.22
N ASP A 22 13.88 -12.34 -5.17
CA ASP A 22 15.20 -12.40 -5.77
C ASP A 22 15.50 -11.08 -6.50
N PRO A 23 16.65 -10.41 -6.27
CA PRO A 23 17.01 -9.19 -6.99
C PRO A 23 17.09 -9.34 -8.51
N ALA A 24 17.25 -10.57 -9.02
CA ALA A 24 17.25 -10.88 -10.45
C ALA A 24 15.84 -11.17 -11.01
N PHE A 25 14.79 -11.11 -10.18
CA PHE A 25 13.42 -11.29 -10.64
C PHE A 25 13.02 -10.19 -11.62
N VAL A 26 12.41 -10.58 -12.73
CA VAL A 26 11.83 -9.66 -13.71
C VAL A 26 10.33 -9.95 -13.80
N ALA A 27 9.52 -8.94 -13.46
CA ALA A 27 8.08 -9.06 -13.53
C ALA A 27 7.59 -9.19 -14.98
N VAL A 28 6.71 -10.16 -15.24
CA VAL A 28 6.02 -10.33 -16.52
C VAL A 28 4.53 -10.07 -16.29
N PRO A 29 4.00 -8.87 -16.57
CA PRO A 29 2.61 -8.55 -16.33
C PRO A 29 1.69 -9.29 -17.31
N GLN A 30 0.53 -9.74 -16.82
CA GLN A 30 -0.55 -10.21 -17.67
C GLN A 30 -1.38 -9.01 -18.13
N PRO A 31 -1.35 -8.61 -19.42
CA PRO A 31 -1.90 -7.33 -19.86
C PRO A 31 -3.41 -7.19 -19.68
N ASP A 32 -4.15 -8.30 -19.61
CA ASP A 32 -5.60 -8.27 -19.38
C ASP A 32 -5.97 -7.86 -17.94
N GLU A 33 -5.01 -7.93 -17.00
CA GLU A 33 -5.24 -7.66 -15.58
C GLU A 33 -4.30 -6.56 -15.04
N VAL A 34 -3.06 -6.51 -15.50
CA VAL A 34 -2.00 -5.64 -14.97
C VAL A 34 -1.50 -4.71 -16.07
N ALA A 35 -1.87 -3.43 -15.97
CA ALA A 35 -1.45 -2.39 -16.90
C ALA A 35 0.03 -2.01 -16.74
N GLU A 36 0.56 -2.07 -15.52
CA GLU A 36 1.93 -1.62 -15.21
C GLU A 36 2.44 -2.27 -13.91
N VAL A 37 3.76 -2.48 -13.84
CA VAL A 37 4.48 -2.87 -12.64
C VAL A 37 5.54 -1.82 -12.35
N PHE A 38 5.59 -1.33 -11.12
CA PHE A 38 6.55 -0.32 -10.68
C PHE A 38 7.05 -0.63 -9.27
N GLU A 39 8.19 -0.03 -8.92
CA GLU A 39 8.80 -0.15 -7.60
C GLU A 39 8.80 1.20 -6.89
N VAL A 40 8.71 1.16 -5.56
CA VAL A 40 8.83 2.34 -4.70
C VAL A 40 9.95 2.07 -3.70
N PRO A 41 10.94 2.97 -3.57
CA PRO A 41 11.99 2.82 -2.58
C PRO A 41 11.40 2.68 -1.17
N LEU A 42 11.86 1.68 -0.42
CA LEU A 42 11.38 1.47 0.95
C LEU A 42 11.55 2.73 1.81
N ALA A 43 12.66 3.46 1.65
CA ALA A 43 12.90 4.71 2.37
C ALA A 43 11.79 5.76 2.15
N TYR A 44 11.25 5.85 0.94
CA TYR A 44 10.13 6.75 0.65
C TYR A 44 8.86 6.36 1.42
N LEU A 45 8.57 5.06 1.50
CA LEU A 45 7.42 4.53 2.23
C LEU A 45 7.56 4.67 3.76
N MET A 46 8.80 4.68 4.26
CA MET A 46 9.14 4.83 5.67
C MET A 46 9.09 6.28 6.17
N ASP A 47 9.19 7.26 5.27
CA ASP A 47 9.12 8.66 5.62
C ASP A 47 7.65 9.07 5.89
N PRO A 48 7.31 9.52 7.12
CA PRO A 48 5.94 9.92 7.46
C PRO A 48 5.43 11.10 6.62
N ASP A 49 6.30 11.97 6.12
CA ASP A 49 5.90 13.16 5.36
C ASP A 49 5.35 12.80 3.97
N ASN A 50 5.67 11.61 3.48
CA ASN A 50 5.15 11.09 2.21
C ASN A 50 3.75 10.47 2.32
N LEU A 51 3.25 10.20 3.53
CA LEU A 51 1.93 9.64 3.76
C LEU A 51 0.93 10.71 4.18
N ARG A 52 -0.07 10.96 3.33
CA ARG A 52 -1.09 11.99 3.57
C ARG A 52 -2.43 11.34 3.91
N SER A 53 -3.24 12.04 4.71
CA SER A 53 -4.66 11.73 4.87
C SER A 53 -5.46 12.70 4.03
N VAL A 54 -6.21 12.19 3.06
CA VAL A 54 -7.09 13.00 2.19
C VAL A 54 -8.54 12.65 2.41
N GLU A 55 -9.42 13.63 2.17
CA GLU A 55 -10.86 13.43 2.21
C GLU A 55 -11.38 13.13 0.80
N LEU A 56 -12.16 12.06 0.68
CA LEU A 56 -12.81 11.64 -0.56
C LEU A 56 -14.29 11.45 -0.31
N GLU A 57 -15.12 11.86 -1.26
CA GLU A 57 -16.53 11.53 -1.24
C GLU A 57 -16.73 10.07 -1.69
N PHE A 58 -17.35 9.26 -0.84
CA PHE A 58 -17.68 7.88 -1.16
C PHE A 58 -19.10 7.55 -0.73
N ARG A 59 -19.95 7.22 -1.71
CA ARG A 59 -21.39 6.95 -1.52
C ARG A 59 -22.10 8.12 -0.80
N GLY A 60 -21.81 9.36 -1.21
CA GLY A 60 -22.44 10.57 -0.69
C GLY A 60 -22.01 10.95 0.74
N ARG A 61 -20.91 10.38 1.25
CA ARG A 61 -20.35 10.73 2.56
C ARG A 61 -18.85 10.97 2.46
N PRO A 62 -18.31 12.00 3.12
CA PRO A 62 -16.87 12.21 3.19
C PRO A 62 -16.22 11.05 3.95
N ARG A 63 -15.09 10.57 3.45
CA ARG A 63 -14.25 9.56 4.07
C ARG A 63 -12.80 10.00 4.01
N ARG A 64 -12.10 9.85 5.13
CA ARG A 64 -10.65 10.01 5.16
C ARG A 64 -9.98 8.72 4.69
N VAL A 65 -9.07 8.83 3.74
CA VAL A 65 -8.21 7.74 3.28
C VAL A 65 -6.76 8.16 3.34
N LEU A 66 -5.88 7.17 3.46
CA LEU A 66 -4.44 7.37 3.37
C LEU A 66 -3.99 7.28 1.91
N GLU A 67 -2.98 8.07 1.56
CA GLU A 67 -2.33 8.00 0.26
C GLU A 67 -0.84 8.35 0.31
N TYR A 68 -0.10 7.72 -0.59
CA TYR A 68 1.21 8.15 -1.05
C TYR A 68 1.07 8.69 -2.47
N ASP A 69 1.84 9.72 -2.78
CA ASP A 69 1.88 10.40 -4.06
C ASP A 69 3.26 10.20 -4.68
N TRP A 70 3.41 9.05 -5.33
CA TRP A 70 4.64 8.63 -5.99
C TRP A 70 4.60 9.11 -7.45
N PRO A 71 5.73 9.52 -8.08
CA PRO A 71 5.70 10.03 -9.45
C PRO A 71 4.93 9.12 -10.41
N GLY A 72 3.88 9.66 -11.02
CA GLY A 72 3.00 8.91 -11.93
C GLY A 72 1.99 7.96 -11.26
N HIS A 73 2.09 7.72 -9.95
CA HIS A 73 1.29 6.72 -9.24
C HIS A 73 0.74 7.22 -7.91
N ARG A 74 -0.59 7.13 -7.80
CA ARG A 74 -1.28 7.33 -6.53
C ARG A 74 -1.51 5.99 -5.83
N ILE A 75 -0.89 5.79 -4.67
CA ILE A 75 -1.04 4.56 -3.87
C ILE A 75 -1.95 4.89 -2.69
N TRP A 76 -3.18 4.37 -2.66
CA TRP A 76 -4.19 4.85 -1.72
C TRP A 76 -5.08 3.74 -1.18
N GLY A 77 -5.91 4.08 -0.20
CA GLY A 77 -6.95 3.19 0.33
C GLY A 77 -6.36 1.97 1.05
N ALA A 78 -6.81 0.77 0.69
CA ALA A 78 -6.39 -0.47 1.34
C ALA A 78 -4.87 -0.69 1.26
N THR A 79 -4.27 -0.44 0.09
CA THR A 79 -2.83 -0.62 -0.12
C THR A 79 -2.01 0.33 0.76
N ALA A 80 -2.36 1.61 0.80
CA ALA A 80 -1.66 2.58 1.66
C ALA A 80 -1.80 2.24 3.15
N ALA A 81 -2.97 1.74 3.58
CA ALA A 81 -3.17 1.30 4.96
C ALA A 81 -2.32 0.06 5.32
N ILE A 82 -2.19 -0.89 4.40
CA ILE A 82 -1.31 -2.07 4.57
C ILE A 82 0.16 -1.64 4.65
N LEU A 83 0.59 -0.69 3.79
CA LEU A 83 1.95 -0.15 3.82
C LEU A 83 2.24 0.61 5.12
N LEU A 84 1.27 1.37 5.65
CA LEU A 84 1.40 1.98 6.98
C LEU A 84 1.55 0.93 8.09
N ASN A 85 0.85 -0.20 8.01
CA ASN A 85 1.02 -1.29 8.97
C ASN A 85 2.43 -1.89 8.89
N LEU A 86 2.95 -2.11 7.66
CA LEU A 86 4.34 -2.53 7.46
C LEU A 86 5.32 -1.56 8.11
N ARG A 87 5.21 -0.25 7.80
CA ARG A 87 6.07 0.80 8.36
C ARG A 87 6.11 0.76 9.89
N ARG A 88 4.94 0.78 10.53
CA ARG A 88 4.81 0.74 11.98
C ARG A 88 5.46 -0.51 12.59
N ARG A 89 5.34 -1.67 11.93
CA ARG A 89 5.97 -2.90 12.39
C ARG A 89 7.50 -2.86 12.26
N LEU A 90 8.03 -2.25 11.20
CA LEU A 90 9.47 -2.10 11.03
C LEU A 90 10.05 -1.08 12.03
N GLU A 91 9.35 0.03 12.29
CA GLU A 91 9.73 1.04 13.28
C GLU A 91 9.76 0.48 14.73
N GLN A 92 8.97 -0.55 15.04
CA GLN A 92 8.95 -1.20 16.36
C GLN A 92 10.11 -2.18 16.60
N VAL A 93 10.77 -2.64 15.54
CA VAL A 93 11.88 -3.61 15.61
C VAL A 93 13.24 -2.92 15.58
N ALA A 94 13.29 -1.66 15.14
CA ALA A 94 14.49 -0.81 15.13
C ALA A 94 14.71 -0.13 16.49
#